data_AF-A0A933WUK7-F1
#
_entry.id   AF-A0A933WUK7-F1
#
_cell.length_a   1.000
_cell.length_b   1.000
_cell.length_c   1.000
_cell.angle_alpha   90.00
_cell.angle_beta   90.00
_cell.angle_gamma   90.00
#
_symmetry.space_group_name_H-M   'P 1'
#
loop_
_entity.id
_entity.type
_entity.pdbx_description
1 polymer ?
#
loop_
_entity_poly.entity_id
_entity_poly.type
_entity_poly.pdbx_seq_one_letter_code
_entity_poly.pdbx_strand_id
1 'polypeptide(L)'
;MTKNRPYFLWDYDLSEDDVHKILRTGTAVDKNWMLSRILESAKYQDVWKYTTLSEVRAMMPVLKIKKPIRRAWEYALSVWQ
;
A
#
# COMPACT_ATOMS: atom_id res chain seq x y z
N MET A 1 -5.88 -17.54 -18.47
CA MET A 1 -4.74 -16.69 -18.07
C MET A 1 -4.86 -16.46 -16.57
N THR A 2 -3.94 -17.00 -15.79
CA THR A 2 -3.86 -16.72 -14.35
C THR A 2 -3.54 -15.23 -14.19
N LYS A 3 -4.50 -14.44 -13.68
CA LYS A 3 -4.22 -13.08 -13.23
C LYS A 3 -3.05 -13.16 -12.24
N ASN A 4 -1.97 -12.40 -12.46
CA ASN A 4 -0.84 -12.35 -11.53
C ASN A 4 -1.31 -11.62 -10.26
N ARG A 5 -1.95 -12.35 -9.36
CA ARG A 5 -2.53 -11.81 -8.13
C ARG A 5 -1.41 -11.60 -7.12
N PRO A 6 -1.27 -10.39 -6.54
CA PRO A 6 -0.33 -10.18 -5.45
C PRO A 6 -0.71 -11.04 -4.24
N TYR A 7 0.27 -11.73 -3.64
CA TYR A 7 0.04 -12.67 -2.53
C TYR A 7 -0.67 -12.03 -1.32
N PHE A 8 -0.51 -10.72 -1.13
CA PHE A 8 -1.12 -9.98 -0.04
C PHE A 8 -2.60 -9.64 -0.26
N LEU A 9 -3.15 -9.91 -1.46
CA LEU A 9 -4.56 -9.71 -1.84
C LEU A 9 -5.28 -11.05 -2.08
N TRP A 10 -4.96 -12.09 -1.30
CA TRP A 10 -5.57 -13.42 -1.45
C TRP A 10 -7.10 -13.42 -1.33
N ASP A 11 -7.67 -12.42 -0.65
CA ASP A 11 -9.09 -12.19 -0.40
C ASP A 11 -9.81 -11.42 -1.53
N TYR A 12 -9.10 -10.93 -2.54
CA TYR A 12 -9.67 -10.17 -3.66
C TYR A 12 -9.25 -10.73 -5.02
N ASP A 13 -10.12 -10.60 -6.03
CA ASP A 13 -9.78 -10.96 -7.41
C ASP A 13 -9.13 -9.78 -8.17
N LEU A 14 -8.04 -9.25 -7.63
CA LEU A 14 -7.26 -8.17 -8.23
C LEU A 14 -5.93 -8.70 -8.77
N SER A 15 -5.59 -8.28 -9.98
CA SER A 15 -4.26 -8.49 -10.56
C SER A 15 -3.28 -7.39 -10.13
N GLU A 16 -2.00 -7.61 -10.37
CA GLU A 16 -0.96 -6.59 -10.18
C GLU A 16 -1.24 -5.31 -10.99
N ASP A 17 -1.72 -5.44 -12.22
CA ASP A 17 -2.13 -4.31 -13.06
C ASP A 17 -3.30 -3.53 -12.46
N ASP A 18 -4.26 -4.22 -11.82
CA ASP A 18 -5.38 -3.57 -11.14
C ASP A 18 -4.90 -2.74 -9.94
N VAL A 19 -3.91 -3.25 -9.19
CA VAL A 19 -3.29 -2.50 -8.07
C VAL A 19 -2.67 -1.20 -8.59
N HIS A 20 -1.84 -1.28 -9.63
CA HIS A 20 -1.24 -0.10 -10.24
C HIS A 20 -2.29 0.88 -10.78
N LYS A 21 -3.35 0.36 -11.41
CA LYS A 21 -4.46 1.18 -11.91
C LYS A 21 -5.19 1.91 -10.77
N ILE A 22 -5.50 1.22 -9.67
CA ILE A 22 -6.16 1.82 -8.50
C ILE A 22 -5.29 2.93 -7.91
N LEU A 23 -3.99 2.69 -7.71
CA LEU A 23 -3.07 3.67 -7.15
C LEU A 23 -2.89 4.90 -8.06
N ARG A 24 -2.91 4.70 -9.38
CA ARG A 24 -2.75 5.80 -10.35
C ARG A 24 -4.03 6.60 -10.55
N THR A 25 -5.14 5.94 -10.84
CA THR A 25 -6.38 6.58 -11.34
C THR A 25 -7.58 6.43 -10.41
N GLY A 26 -7.47 5.70 -9.30
CA GLY A 26 -8.56 5.53 -8.34
C GLY A 26 -8.89 6.81 -7.58
N THR A 27 -10.03 6.81 -6.90
CA THR A 27 -10.40 7.91 -5.99
C THR A 27 -9.45 7.96 -4.79
N ALA A 28 -9.47 9.06 -4.02
CA ALA A 28 -8.71 9.13 -2.78
C ALA A 28 -9.04 7.99 -1.80
N VAL A 29 -10.29 7.52 -1.80
CA VAL A 29 -10.75 6.38 -1.00
C VAL A 29 -10.13 5.08 -1.50
N ASP A 30 -10.15 4.83 -2.81
CA ASP A 30 -9.59 3.62 -3.40
C ASP A 30 -8.07 3.54 -3.20
N LYS A 31 -7.38 4.66 -3.41
CA LYS A 31 -5.94 4.77 -3.17
C LYS A 31 -5.58 4.52 -1.72
N ASN A 32 -6.32 5.15 -0.78
CA ASN A 32 -6.13 4.94 0.65
C ASN A 32 -6.34 3.47 1.03
N TRP A 33 -7.44 2.88 0.57
CA TRP A 33 -7.73 1.48 0.82
C TRP A 33 -6.63 0.55 0.29
N MET A 34 -6.19 0.75 -0.96
CA MET A 34 -5.16 -0.08 -1.57
C MET A 34 -3.81 0.08 -0.87
N LEU A 35 -3.40 1.32 -0.58
CA LEU A 35 -2.14 1.57 0.12
C LEU A 35 -2.18 1.00 1.54
N SER A 36 -3.31 1.10 2.26
CA SER A 36 -3.49 0.41 3.54
C SER A 36 -3.26 -1.10 3.42
N ARG A 37 -3.81 -1.77 2.40
CA ARG A 37 -3.62 -3.22 2.19
C ARG A 37 -2.13 -3.55 1.95
N ILE A 38 -1.45 -2.76 1.14
CA ILE A 38 -0.02 -2.94 0.86
C ILE A 38 0.80 -2.80 2.14
N LEU A 39 0.64 -1.70 2.89
CA LEU A 39 1.43 -1.42 4.09
C LEU A 39 1.17 -2.40 5.25
N GLU A 40 -0.01 -3.03 5.28
CA GLU A 40 -0.36 -4.01 6.32
C GLU A 40 0.04 -5.44 5.99
N SER A 41 0.18 -5.81 4.72
CA SER A 41 0.25 -7.21 4.30
C SER A 41 1.39 -7.56 3.34
N ALA A 42 1.92 -6.59 2.61
CA ALA A 42 3.09 -6.83 1.76
C ALA A 42 4.37 -6.92 2.61
N LYS A 43 5.31 -7.75 2.16
CA LYS A 43 6.69 -7.75 2.66
C LYS A 43 7.27 -6.37 2.41
N TYR A 44 8.07 -5.91 3.37
CA TYR A 44 8.66 -4.58 3.35
C TYR A 44 9.38 -4.23 2.02
N GLN A 45 10.08 -5.20 1.42
CA GLN A 45 10.80 -5.04 0.15
C GLN A 45 9.87 -4.85 -1.06
N ASP A 46 8.66 -5.41 -1.01
CA ASP A 46 7.69 -5.37 -2.10
C ASP A 46 6.83 -4.11 -2.09
N VAL A 47 6.74 -3.40 -0.96
CA VAL A 47 5.96 -2.15 -0.84
C VAL A 47 6.36 -1.14 -1.90
N TRP A 48 7.67 -1.00 -2.13
CA TRP A 48 8.23 -0.03 -3.07
C TRP A 48 8.00 -0.35 -4.54
N LYS A 49 7.42 -1.52 -4.86
CA LYS A 49 6.93 -1.81 -6.21
C LYS A 49 5.68 -0.99 -6.54
N TYR A 50 4.91 -0.59 -5.53
CA TYR A 50 3.60 0.04 -5.71
C TYR A 50 3.56 1.52 -5.35
N THR A 51 4.52 1.99 -4.56
CA THR A 51 4.53 3.36 -4.04
C THR A 51 5.96 3.83 -3.77
N THR A 52 6.10 5.12 -3.51
CA THR A 52 7.36 5.77 -3.13
C THR A 52 7.33 6.22 -1.67
N LEU A 53 8.51 6.47 -1.10
CA LEU A 53 8.64 7.00 0.25
C LEU A 53 7.87 8.32 0.44
N SER A 54 7.92 9.21 -0.54
CA SER A 54 7.23 10.51 -0.51
C SER A 54 5.71 10.35 -0.54
N GLU A 55 5.16 9.44 -1.34
CA GLU A 55 3.73 9.14 -1.37
C GLU A 55 3.24 8.54 -0.05
N VAL A 56 3.99 7.58 0.52
CA VAL A 56 3.66 7.01 1.83
C VAL A 56 3.64 8.09 2.90
N ARG A 57 4.62 9.02 2.93
CA ARG A 57 4.61 10.17 3.84
C ARG A 57 3.37 11.05 3.65
N ALA A 58 3.05 11.40 2.41
CA ALA A 58 1.92 12.27 2.10
C ALA A 58 0.58 11.63 2.50
N MET A 59 0.45 10.31 2.34
CA MET A 59 -0.78 9.58 2.63
C MET A 59 -0.91 9.14 4.10
N MET A 60 0.20 8.98 4.83
CA MET A 60 0.20 8.47 6.21
C MET A 60 -0.85 9.13 7.13
N PRO A 61 -1.08 10.46 7.11
CA PRO A 61 -2.08 11.10 7.98
C PRO A 61 -3.52 10.62 7.74
N VAL A 62 -3.85 10.20 6.52
CA VAL A 62 -5.22 9.80 6.13
C VAL A 62 -5.41 8.28 6.05
N LEU A 63 -4.32 7.51 6.12
CA LEU A 63 -4.39 6.05 6.01
C LEU A 63 -5.22 5.39 7.12
N LYS A 64 -6.12 4.50 6.72
CA LYS A 64 -6.85 3.65 7.67
C LYS A 64 -6.09 2.33 7.83
N ILE A 65 -5.13 2.30 8.76
CA ILE A 65 -4.34 1.11 9.11
C ILE A 65 -4.30 0.87 10.63
N LYS A 66 -4.04 -0.36 11.03
CA LYS A 66 -3.93 -0.77 12.45
C LYS A 66 -2.84 0.04 13.18
N LYS A 67 -3.12 0.48 14.42
CA LYS A 67 -2.21 1.32 15.23
C LYS A 67 -0.77 0.78 15.34
N PRO A 68 -0.50 -0.52 15.54
CA PRO A 68 0.87 -1.03 15.58
C PRO A 68 1.61 -0.85 14.26
N ILE A 69 0.93 -1.10 13.13
CA ILE A 69 1.49 -0.97 11.79
C ILE A 69 1.78 0.50 11.49
N ARG A 70 0.85 1.40 11.83
CA ARG A 70 1.04 2.85 11.74
C ARG A 70 2.31 3.29 12.45
N ARG A 71 2.49 2.92 13.72
CA ARG A 71 3.67 3.32 14.51
C ARG A 71 4.97 2.79 13.90
N ALA A 72 4.97 1.56 13.40
CA ALA A 72 6.13 0.99 12.74
C ALA A 72 6.52 1.80 11.49
N TRP A 73 5.54 2.14 10.64
CA TRP A 73 5.78 2.98 9.47
C TRP A 73 6.19 4.41 9.84
N GLU A 74 5.52 5.05 10.80
CA GLU A 74 5.89 6.40 11.26
C GLU A 74 7.34 6.46 11.77
N TYR A 75 7.77 5.45 12.54
CA TYR A 75 9.16 5.31 12.94
C TYR A 75 10.09 5.09 11.74
N ALA A 76 9.74 4.20 10.83
CA ALA A 76 10.60 3.93 9.68
C ALA A 76 10.74 5.16 8.76
N LEU A 77 9.65 5.91 8.58
CA LEU A 77 9.64 7.21 7.90
C LEU A 77 10.48 8.27 8.63
N SER A 78 10.61 8.24 9.96
CA SER A 78 11.47 9.22 10.65
C SER A 78 12.95 8.94 10.45
N VAL A 79 13.33 7.69 10.16
CA VAL A 79 14.73 7.27 9.95
C VAL A 79 15.19 7.42 8.50
N TRP A 80 14.31 7.19 7.51
CA TRP A 80 14.65 7.30 6.09
C TRP A 80 14.59 8.76 5.60
N GLN A 81 15.52 9.62 6.01
CA GLN A 81 15.61 10.99 5.49
C GLN A 81 16.16 11.03 4.06
#